data_AF-A0A352GMK8-F1
#
_entry.id   AF-A0A352GMK8-F1
#
_cell.length_a   1.000
_cell.length_b   1.000
_cell.length_c   1.000
_cell.angle_alpha   90.00
_cell.angle_beta   90.00
_cell.angle_gamma   90.00
#
_symmetry.space_group_name_H-M   'P 1'
#
loop_
_entity.id
_entity.type
_entity.pdbx_description
1 polymer ?
#
loop_
_entity_poly.entity_id
_entity_poly.type
_entity_poly.pdbx_seq_one_letter_code
_entity_poly.pdbx_strand_id
1 'polypeptide(L)'
;MVAATYRLKDTSALRLDTGRGFVDVPFREFGNDLLDAPPVAFSGDRTVRAFGWRRDGTQSLWRIEQDTPLPFTLLSVTEEVNVNG
;
A
#
# COMPACT_ATOMS: atom_id res chain seq x y z
N MET A 1 16.43 5.03 4.57
CA MET A 1 14.96 5.05 4.51
C MET A 1 14.51 4.28 3.28
N VAL A 2 13.41 3.53 3.33
CA VAL A 2 12.84 2.89 2.14
C VAL A 2 11.37 3.26 2.02
N ALA A 3 10.95 3.57 0.79
CA ALA A 3 9.58 3.91 0.43
C ALA A 3 9.18 3.17 -0.85
N ALA A 4 7.90 2.85 -0.98
CA ALA A 4 7.33 2.35 -2.22
C ALA A 4 6.08 3.17 -2.59
N THR A 5 6.00 3.56 -3.85
CA THR A 5 4.85 4.27 -4.42
C THR A 5 4.10 3.33 -5.37
N TYR A 6 2.83 3.12 -5.07
CA TYR A 6 1.92 2.24 -5.81
C TYR A 6 1.01 3.10 -6.69
N ARG A 7 1.09 2.93 -8.02
CA ARG A 7 0.15 3.54 -8.97
C ARG A 7 -1.07 2.64 -9.09
N LEU A 8 -2.23 3.15 -8.67
CA LEU A 8 -3.46 2.38 -8.59
C LEU A 8 -4.52 2.95 -9.52
N LYS A 9 -5.38 2.07 -10.04
CA LYS A 9 -6.54 2.42 -10.85
C LYS A 9 -7.79 1.77 -10.28
N ASP A 10 -8.83 2.56 -10.07
CA ASP A 10 -10.16 2.14 -9.61
C ASP A 10 -10.11 1.05 -8.51
N THR A 11 -9.21 1.24 -7.54
CA THR A 11 -8.88 0.25 -6.51
C THR A 11 -9.60 0.57 -5.21
N SER A 12 -10.29 -0.39 -4.62
CA SER A 12 -11.15 -0.16 -3.44
C SER A 12 -10.55 -0.68 -2.13
N ALA A 13 -9.54 -1.55 -2.19
CA ALA A 13 -8.76 -1.97 -1.05
C ALA A 13 -7.28 -2.20 -1.43
N LEU A 14 -6.37 -1.96 -0.49
CA LEU A 14 -4.95 -2.27 -0.61
C LEU A 14 -4.48 -2.81 0.74
N ARG A 15 -4.11 -4.09 0.77
CA ARG A 15 -3.54 -4.75 1.95
C ARG A 15 -2.07 -5.09 1.68
N LEU A 16 -1.19 -4.62 2.56
CA LEU A 16 0.25 -4.57 2.31
C LEU A 16 1.04 -5.09 3.50
N ASP A 17 2.03 -5.95 3.25
CA ASP A 17 3.08 -6.31 4.21
C ASP A 17 4.41 -5.70 3.75
N THR A 18 5.07 -4.96 4.65
CA THR A 18 6.40 -4.34 4.44
C THR A 18 7.51 -4.99 5.27
N GLY A 19 7.24 -6.18 5.83
CA GLY A 19 8.13 -6.93 6.72
C GLY A 19 7.68 -7.00 8.18
N ARG A 20 6.45 -6.55 8.50
CA ARG A 20 5.88 -6.55 9.86
C ARG A 20 4.49 -7.18 9.94
N GLY A 21 4.05 -7.84 8.86
CA GLY A 21 2.70 -8.37 8.72
C GLY A 21 1.82 -7.45 7.87
N PHE A 22 0.69 -8.00 7.44
CA PHE A 22 -0.24 -7.30 6.57
C PHE A 22 -1.06 -6.26 7.32
N VAL A 23 -1.17 -5.07 6.72
CA VAL A 23 -2.03 -3.98 7.17
C VAL A 23 -2.85 -3.42 6.01
N ASP A 24 -4.05 -2.93 6.30
CA ASP A 24 -4.85 -2.20 5.32
C ASP A 24 -4.32 -0.77 5.16
N VAL A 25 -4.09 -0.37 3.91
CA VAL A 25 -3.68 0.98 3.55
C VAL A 25 -4.94 1.79 3.23
N PRO A 26 -5.32 2.75 4.09
CA PRO A 26 -6.52 3.54 3.85
C PRO A 26 -6.33 4.44 2.63
N PHE A 27 -7.36 4.61 1.81
CA PHE A 27 -7.36 5.58 0.70
C PHE A 27 -7.95 6.95 1.07
N ARG A 28 -8.68 7.03 2.18
CA ARG A 28 -9.33 8.26 2.67
C ARG A 28 -8.67 8.71 3.98
N GLU A 29 -8.60 10.01 4.18
CA GLU A 29 -8.41 10.58 5.53
C GLU A 29 -9.76 10.54 6.25
N PHE A 30 -9.78 10.06 7.49
CA PHE A 30 -11.02 9.94 8.26
C PHE A 30 -11.65 11.32 8.47
N GLY A 31 -12.92 11.48 8.05
CA GLY A 31 -13.77 12.64 8.31
C GLY A 31 -15.11 12.21 8.88
N ASN A 32 -15.83 13.13 9.53
CA ASN A 32 -16.96 12.84 10.41
C ASN A 32 -18.21 12.21 9.74
N ASP A 33 -18.27 12.15 8.40
CA ASP A 33 -19.45 11.74 7.62
C ASP A 33 -19.32 10.37 6.90
N LEU A 34 -18.38 9.51 7.32
CA LEU A 34 -17.94 8.40 6.46
C LEU A 34 -18.49 7.00 6.81
N LEU A 35 -19.23 6.84 7.90
CA LEU A 35 -19.53 5.50 8.46
C LEU A 35 -20.46 4.65 7.59
N ASP A 36 -21.36 5.27 6.79
CA ASP A 36 -22.34 4.56 5.95
C ASP A 36 -22.11 4.72 4.43
N ALA A 37 -20.99 5.34 4.02
CA ALA A 37 -20.71 5.55 2.60
C ALA A 37 -19.98 4.35 1.99
N PRO A 38 -20.35 3.89 0.78
CA PRO A 38 -19.61 2.82 0.10
C PRO A 38 -18.13 3.20 -0.09
N PRO A 39 -17.22 2.22 -0.14
CA PRO A 39 -15.83 2.47 -0.51
C PRO A 39 -15.79 3.15 -1.88
N VAL A 40 -15.17 4.33 -1.96
CA VAL A 40 -14.91 5.00 -3.24
C VAL A 40 -13.60 4.45 -3.78
N ALA A 41 -13.64 4.00 -5.03
CA ALA A 41 -12.48 3.52 -5.73
C ALA A 41 -11.42 4.63 -5.83
N PHE A 42 -10.18 4.30 -5.50
CA PHE A 42 -9.02 5.17 -5.57
C PHE A 42 -8.30 5.00 -6.91
N SER A 43 -7.96 6.14 -7.53
CA SER A 43 -7.08 6.23 -8.69
C SER A 43 -6.00 7.27 -8.41
N GLY A 44 -4.73 6.87 -8.46
CA GLY A 44 -3.61 7.76 -8.15
C GLY A 44 -2.42 7.02 -7.56
N ASP A 45 -1.53 7.79 -6.94
CA ASP A 45 -0.31 7.27 -6.32
C ASP A 45 -0.49 7.17 -4.81
N ARG A 46 -0.16 6.02 -4.24
CA ARG A 46 -0.12 5.82 -2.78
C ARG A 46 1.30 5.48 -2.36
N THR A 47 1.94 6.35 -1.58
CA THR A 47 3.29 6.09 -1.06
C THR A 47 3.23 5.53 0.35
N VAL A 48 3.89 4.39 0.57
CA VAL A 48 4.08 3.78 1.89
C VAL A 48 5.55 3.85 2.28
N ARG A 49 5.81 4.29 3.51
CA ARG A 49 7.14 4.40 4.11
C ARG A 49 7.21 3.44 5.29
N ALA A 50 8.26 2.65 5.38
CA ALA A 50 8.51 1.81 6.55
C ALA A 50 9.97 1.89 7.00
N PHE A 51 10.18 1.72 8.31
CA PHE A 51 11.50 1.58 8.90
C PHE A 51 11.79 0.09 9.12
N GLY A 52 12.89 -0.43 8.57
CA GLY A 52 13.26 -1.84 8.73
C GLY A 52 12.44 -2.80 7.87
N TRP A 53 12.36 -2.52 6.57
CA TRP A 53 11.87 -3.45 5.55
C TRP A 53 12.61 -4.79 5.65
N ARG A 54 12.03 -5.85 5.07
CA ARG A 54 12.66 -7.18 5.07
C ARG A 54 14.12 -7.05 4.66
N ARG A 55 15.03 -7.36 5.60
CA ARG A 55 16.49 -7.14 5.47
C ARG A 55 17.20 -8.30 4.78
N ASP A 56 16.48 -9.39 4.59
CA ASP A 56 16.85 -10.53 3.79
C ASP A 56 16.76 -10.10 2.31
N GLY A 57 17.91 -9.83 1.69
CA GLY A 57 18.00 -9.44 0.27
C GLY A 57 17.58 -10.52 -0.74
N THR A 58 17.06 -11.67 -0.27
CA THR A 58 16.49 -12.72 -1.11
C THR A 58 14.95 -12.69 -1.14
N GLN A 59 14.32 -11.86 -0.30
CA GLN A 59 12.87 -11.69 -0.26
C GLN A 59 12.42 -10.33 -0.81
N SER A 60 11.23 -10.31 -1.39
CA SER A 60 10.56 -9.07 -1.81
C SER A 60 10.42 -8.11 -0.63
N LEU A 61 10.72 -6.83 -0.84
CA LEU A 61 10.63 -5.79 0.19
C LEU A 61 9.20 -5.65 0.73
N TRP A 62 8.22 -5.82 -0.14
CA TRP A 62 6.79 -5.81 0.20
C TRP A 62 6.05 -6.98 -0.45
N ARG A 63 4.82 -7.20 0.04
CA ARG A 63 3.83 -8.09 -0.55
C ARG A 63 2.45 -7.45 -0.49
N ILE A 64 1.69 -7.61 -1.56
CA ILE A 64 0.24 -7.34 -1.59
C ILE A 64 -0.47 -8.70 -1.57
N GLU A 65 -1.48 -8.82 -0.72
CA GLU A 65 -2.32 -10.02 -0.62
C GLU A 65 -3.73 -9.60 -0.22
N GLN A 66 -4.75 -10.12 -0.88
CA GLN A 66 -6.13 -9.77 -0.58
C GLN A 66 -7.05 -10.97 -0.84
N ASP A 67 -7.94 -11.21 0.11
CA ASP A 67 -9.06 -12.15 0.05
C ASP A 67 -10.42 -11.43 -0.04
N THR A 68 -10.45 -10.13 0.27
CA THR A 68 -11.63 -9.28 0.11
C THR A 68 -12.02 -9.15 -1.37
N PRO A 69 -13.30 -9.39 -1.73
CA PRO A 69 -13.78 -9.35 -3.12
C PRO A 69 -14.01 -7.91 -3.61
N LEU A 70 -13.00 -7.06 -3.46
CA LEU A 70 -13.02 -5.66 -3.87
C LEU A 70 -12.12 -5.43 -5.09
N PRO A 71 -12.49 -4.49 -5.99
CA PRO A 71 -11.67 -4.17 -7.15
C PRO A 71 -10.24 -3.77 -6.78
N PHE A 72 -9.28 -4.29 -7.52
CA PHE A 72 -7.86 -3.97 -7.38
C PHE A 72 -7.19 -3.95 -8.75
N THR A 73 -6.56 -2.82 -9.10
CA THR A 73 -5.73 -2.70 -10.30
C THR A 73 -4.44 -1.96 -9.97
N LEU A 74 -3.33 -2.70 -10.01
CA LEU A 74 -1.98 -2.16 -9.86
C LEU A 74 -1.39 -1.86 -11.23
N LEU A 75 -1.05 -0.59 -11.47
CA LEU A 75 -0.44 -0.18 -12.73
C LEU A 75 1.09 -0.21 -12.67
N SER A 76 1.67 0.22 -11.56
CA SER A 76 3.12 0.18 -11.34
C SER A 76 3.47 0.29 -9.86
N VAL A 77 4.70 -0.10 -9.52
CA VAL A 77 5.33 0.15 -8.21
C VAL A 77 6.72 0.73 -8.44
N THR A 78 7.01 1.81 -7.73
CA THR A 78 8.34 2.43 -7.72
C THR A 78 8.90 2.39 -6.30
N GLU A 79 10.09 1.82 -6.14
CA GLU A 79 10.79 1.74 -4.85
C GLU A 79 11.90 2.78 -4.77
N GLU A 80 12.01 3.44 -3.63
CA GLU A 80 13.12 4.35 -3.32
C GLU A 80 13.83 3.84 -2.07
N VAL A 81 15.10 3.48 -2.23
CA VAL A 81 15.98 3.01 -1.15
C VAL A 81 17.06 4.05 -0.94
N ASN A 82 16.97 4.77 0.17
CA ASN A 82 18.00 5.70 0.63
C ASN A 82 18.86 5.01 1.69
N VAL A 83 20.13 4.77 1.35
CA VAL A 83 21.14 4.24 2.28
C VAL A 83 22.06 5.40 2.65
N ASN A 84 21.87 5.95 3.84
CA ASN A 84 22.87 6.84 4.43
C ASN A 84 24.00 5.93 4.93
N GLY A 85 25.13 5.93 4.21
CA GLY A 85 26.38 5.31 4.64
C GLY A 85 27.07 6.12 5.73
#